data_AF-A0A355F7C7-F1
#
_entry.id   AF-A0A355F7C7-F1
#
_cell.length_a   1.000
_cell.length_b   1.000
_cell.length_c   1.000
_cell.angle_alpha   90.00
_cell.angle_beta   90.00
_cell.angle_gamma   90.00
#
_symmetry.space_group_name_H-M   'P 1'
#
loop_
_entity.id
_entity.type
_entity.pdbx_description
1 polymer ?
#
loop_
_entity_poly.entity_id
_entity_poly.type
_entity_poly.pdbx_seq_one_letter_code
_entity_poly.pdbx_strand_id
1 'polypeptide(L)'
;PAAAASGCTPGPTTLCLNGGRFKVEAAWKTADGAGAGQAVSDGADSGRFWFFDADNTELVVKVLDACSYDGHYWVFASGLTNVEVRLTVTDTQEGAARRYFNPSGKAFTPVQDVAAFATCP
;
A
#
# COMPACT_ATOMS: atom_id res chain seq x y z
N PRO A 1 -7.91 -26.10 -2.68
CA PRO A 1 -7.74 -25.68 -1.28
C PRO A 1 -7.14 -24.26 -1.21
N ALA A 2 -7.94 -23.26 -0.81
CA ALA A 2 -7.44 -21.92 -0.56
C ALA A 2 -6.55 -21.96 0.71
N ALA A 3 -5.32 -21.47 0.61
CA ALA A 3 -4.41 -21.40 1.75
C ALA A 3 -5.05 -20.53 2.86
N ALA A 4 -4.93 -20.96 4.11
CA ALA A 4 -5.39 -20.17 5.25
C ALA A 4 -4.77 -18.76 5.17
N ALA A 5 -5.63 -17.75 5.26
CA ALA A 5 -5.28 -16.34 5.37
C ALA A 5 -4.29 -16.12 6.53
N SER A 6 -2.99 -16.19 6.27
CA SER A 6 -2.01 -15.69 7.23
C SER A 6 -2.14 -14.18 7.22
N GLY A 7 -2.59 -13.60 8.34
CA GLY A 7 -2.62 -12.16 8.52
C GLY A 7 -1.30 -11.49 8.15
N CYS A 8 -1.31 -10.18 7.98
CA CYS A 8 -0.11 -9.42 7.66
C CYS A 8 0.87 -9.41 8.84
N THR A 9 2.11 -9.85 8.60
CA THR A 9 3.23 -9.72 9.54
C THR A 9 4.10 -8.54 9.10
N PRO A 10 4.33 -7.52 9.96
CA PRO A 10 5.11 -6.35 9.59
C PRO A 10 6.58 -6.72 9.38
N GLY A 11 7.24 -6.01 8.47
CA GLY A 11 8.65 -6.21 8.16
C GLY A 11 9.23 -5.00 7.42
N PRO A 12 10.54 -5.02 7.10
CA PRO A 12 11.22 -3.86 6.52
C PRO A 12 10.55 -3.31 5.25
N THR A 13 9.93 -4.18 4.45
CA THR A 13 9.27 -3.83 3.17
C THR A 13 7.76 -4.06 3.21
N THR A 14 7.20 -4.34 4.38
CA THR A 14 5.82 -4.80 4.55
C THR A 14 5.11 -3.96 5.58
N LEU A 15 4.20 -3.11 5.12
CA LEU A 15 3.33 -2.29 5.97
C LEU A 15 2.03 -3.04 6.22
N CYS A 16 1.69 -3.26 7.49
CA CYS A 16 0.47 -3.93 7.90
C CYS A 16 -0.52 -2.94 8.51
N LEU A 17 -1.71 -2.83 7.92
CA LEU A 17 -2.75 -1.88 8.32
C LEU A 17 -4.04 -2.59 8.74
N ASN A 18 -4.91 -1.84 9.44
CA ASN A 18 -6.18 -2.29 10.05
C ASN A 18 -6.00 -3.59 10.85
N GLY A 19 -5.18 -3.54 11.90
CA GLY A 19 -4.95 -4.69 12.78
C GLY A 19 -4.27 -5.88 12.08
N GLY A 20 -3.54 -5.64 11.00
CA GLY A 20 -2.86 -6.69 10.23
C GLY A 20 -3.71 -7.34 9.14
N ARG A 21 -4.87 -6.78 8.80
CA ARG A 21 -5.69 -7.27 7.67
C ARG A 21 -5.10 -6.92 6.31
N PHE A 22 -4.56 -5.70 6.16
CA PHE A 22 -4.06 -5.24 4.87
C PHE A 22 -2.54 -5.27 4.83
N LYS A 23 -2.00 -6.04 3.90
CA LYS A 23 -0.59 -6.04 3.55
C LYS A 23 -0.33 -5.04 2.44
N VAL A 24 0.50 -4.05 2.69
CA VAL A 24 0.91 -3.05 1.71
C VAL A 24 2.39 -3.20 1.40
N GLU A 25 2.71 -3.29 0.12
CA GLU A 25 4.07 -3.44 -0.40
C GLU A 25 4.27 -2.46 -1.56
N ALA A 26 5.40 -1.75 -1.56
CA ALA A 26 5.80 -0.88 -2.65
C ALA A 26 7.06 -1.45 -3.32
N ALA A 27 7.11 -1.40 -4.65
CA ALA A 27 8.32 -1.63 -5.42
C ALA A 27 8.60 -0.39 -6.28
N TRP A 28 9.86 0.02 -6.36
CA TRP A 28 10.29 1.17 -7.13
C TRP A 28 11.30 0.78 -8.20
N LYS A 29 11.38 1.58 -9.27
CA LYS A 29 12.38 1.42 -10.32
C LYS A 29 12.79 2.77 -10.94
N THR A 30 14.09 2.91 -11.19
CA THR A 30 14.72 4.01 -11.95
C THR A 30 15.49 3.44 -13.15
N ALA A 31 16.21 4.29 -13.88
CA ALA A 31 17.13 3.83 -14.93
C ALA A 31 18.33 3.05 -14.36
N ASP A 32 18.74 3.40 -13.13
CA ASP A 32 19.97 2.92 -12.50
C ASP A 32 19.75 1.77 -11.50
N GLY A 33 18.50 1.47 -11.15
CA GLY A 33 18.20 0.41 -10.19
C GLY A 33 16.72 0.16 -9.95
N ALA A 34 16.44 -0.86 -9.14
CA ALA A 34 15.10 -1.20 -8.66
C ALA A 34 15.19 -1.78 -7.25
N GLY A 35 14.12 -1.66 -6.48
CA GLY A 35 14.08 -2.17 -5.11
C GLY A 35 12.68 -2.22 -4.53
N ALA A 36 12.60 -2.77 -3.32
CA ALA A 36 11.41 -2.67 -2.49
C ALA A 36 11.45 -1.35 -1.70
N GLY A 37 10.29 -0.70 -1.59
CA GLY A 37 10.10 0.40 -0.68
C GLY A 37 10.14 -0.09 0.76
N GLN A 38 10.68 0.74 1.64
CA GLN A 38 10.90 0.42 3.03
C GLN A 38 9.80 1.04 3.88
N ALA A 39 9.06 0.18 4.58
CA ALA A 39 7.84 0.51 5.28
C ALA A 39 8.11 1.18 6.62
N VAL A 40 7.37 2.25 6.90
CA VAL A 40 7.28 2.86 8.23
C VAL A 40 5.80 3.03 8.56
N SER A 41 5.36 2.49 9.69
CA SER A 41 3.98 2.66 10.15
C SER A 41 3.81 4.03 10.83
N ASP A 42 2.69 4.70 10.53
CA ASP A 42 2.28 5.96 11.15
C ASP A 42 1.03 5.80 12.04
N GLY A 43 0.55 4.56 12.19
CA GLY A 43 -0.68 4.26 12.91
C GLY A 43 -1.34 2.98 12.41
N ALA A 44 -2.58 2.77 12.86
CA ALA A 44 -3.34 1.58 12.52
C ALA A 44 -3.81 1.56 11.05
N ASP A 45 -4.12 2.72 10.47
CA ASP A 45 -4.71 2.87 9.14
C ASP A 45 -3.74 3.48 8.12
N SER A 46 -2.60 4.02 8.54
CA SER A 46 -1.65 4.72 7.67
C SER A 46 -0.18 4.35 7.88
N GLY A 47 0.61 4.57 6.84
CA GLY A 47 2.07 4.51 6.89
C GLY A 47 2.69 5.10 5.63
N ARG A 48 4.00 4.98 5.53
CA ARG A 48 4.79 5.53 4.44
C ARG A 48 5.86 4.58 3.96
N PHE A 49 6.37 4.84 2.76
CA PHE A 49 7.54 4.17 2.20
C PHE A 49 8.61 5.19 1.82
N TRP A 50 9.86 4.84 2.13
CA TRP A 50 11.04 5.47 1.54
C TRP A 50 11.73 4.47 0.60
N PHE A 51 12.50 4.98 -0.37
CA PHE A 51 13.13 4.14 -1.41
C PHE A 51 14.66 4.12 -1.33
N PHE A 52 15.27 5.31 -1.22
CA PHE A 52 16.72 5.49 -1.33
C PHE A 52 17.37 5.82 0.00
N ASP A 53 16.69 6.60 0.83
CA ASP A 53 17.19 7.12 2.09
C ASP A 53 16.04 7.20 3.10
N ALA A 54 16.31 6.84 4.36
CA ALA A 54 15.28 6.73 5.41
C ALA A 54 14.67 8.08 5.80
N ASP A 55 15.38 9.19 5.58
CA ASP A 55 14.91 10.54 5.86
C ASP A 55 14.13 11.15 4.66
N ASN A 56 14.02 10.43 3.54
CA ASN A 56 13.32 10.88 2.34
C ASN A 56 12.07 10.03 2.07
N THR A 57 10.90 10.53 2.49
CA THR A 57 9.61 9.87 2.27
C THR A 57 9.17 10.00 0.81
N GLU A 58 8.82 8.88 0.20
CA GLU A 58 8.47 8.80 -1.23
C GLU A 58 6.99 8.50 -1.47
N LEU A 59 6.36 7.71 -0.59
CA LEU A 59 4.94 7.39 -0.64
C LEU A 59 4.31 7.49 0.75
N VAL A 60 3.08 7.98 0.82
CA VAL A 60 2.18 7.82 1.96
C VAL A 60 0.98 6.99 1.53
N VAL A 61 0.53 6.09 2.38
CA VAL A 61 -0.57 5.16 2.11
C VAL A 61 -1.50 5.11 3.31
N LYS A 62 -2.80 5.08 3.04
CA LYS A 62 -3.85 4.88 4.04
C LYS A 62 -4.85 3.84 3.52
N VAL A 63 -5.24 2.91 4.40
CA VAL A 63 -6.36 2.00 4.17
C VAL A 63 -7.39 2.25 5.24
N LEU A 64 -8.58 2.72 4.87
CA LEU A 64 -9.62 3.09 5.81
C LEU A 64 -10.75 2.06 5.78
N ASP A 65 -11.19 1.63 6.96
CA ASP A 65 -12.46 0.92 7.13
C ASP A 65 -13.63 1.91 6.96
N ALA A 66 -14.29 1.85 5.80
CA ALA A 66 -15.48 2.62 5.48
C ALA A 66 -16.70 1.70 5.30
N CYS A 67 -16.67 0.50 5.89
CA CYS A 67 -17.71 -0.50 5.72
C CYS A 67 -19.09 0.00 6.17
N SER A 68 -19.14 0.79 7.24
CA SER A 68 -20.39 1.38 7.74
C SER A 68 -20.94 2.51 6.86
N TYR A 69 -20.15 3.03 5.93
CA TYR A 69 -20.53 4.12 5.03
C TYR A 69 -21.04 3.60 3.68
N ASP A 70 -20.26 2.80 2.99
CA ASP A 70 -20.59 2.29 1.64
C ASP A 70 -20.23 0.83 1.40
N GLY A 71 -19.90 0.07 2.45
CA GLY A 71 -19.58 -1.35 2.33
C GLY A 71 -18.22 -1.63 1.70
N HIS A 72 -17.27 -0.68 1.76
CA HIS A 72 -15.92 -0.87 1.25
C HIS A 72 -14.81 -0.50 2.24
N TYR A 73 -13.65 -1.09 2.03
CA TYR A 73 -12.39 -0.48 2.47
C TYR A 73 -11.87 0.46 1.38
N TRP A 74 -11.46 1.65 1.79
CA TRP A 74 -10.90 2.66 0.90
C TRP A 74 -9.38 2.61 0.93
N VAL A 75 -8.74 2.86 -0.22
CA VAL A 75 -7.29 3.01 -0.32
C VAL A 75 -6.96 4.40 -0.84
N PHE A 76 -6.14 5.11 -0.06
CA PHE A 76 -5.53 6.36 -0.47
C PHE A 76 -4.02 6.18 -0.56
N ALA A 77 -3.42 6.78 -1.58
CA ALA A 77 -1.98 6.88 -1.69
C ALA A 77 -1.58 8.19 -2.36
N SER A 78 -0.48 8.78 -1.91
CA SER A 78 0.14 9.93 -2.57
C SER A 78 1.64 9.75 -2.55
N GLY A 79 2.33 10.31 -3.54
CA GLY A 79 3.77 10.17 -3.67
C GLY A 79 4.47 11.50 -3.87
N LEU A 80 5.65 11.63 -3.28
CA LEU A 80 6.57 12.76 -3.45
C LEU A 80 7.65 12.43 -4.50
N THR A 81 7.29 11.57 -5.46
CA THR A 81 8.23 10.90 -6.35
C THR A 81 7.80 10.99 -7.80
N ASN A 82 8.78 10.86 -8.70
CA ASN A 82 8.56 10.68 -10.14
C ASN A 82 9.14 9.36 -10.67
N VAL A 83 9.62 8.48 -9.79
CA VAL A 83 10.14 7.17 -10.19
C VAL A 83 9.00 6.21 -10.53
N GLU A 84 9.33 5.08 -11.18
CA GLU A 84 8.34 4.04 -11.37
C GLU A 84 7.97 3.44 -10.02
N VAL A 85 6.67 3.32 -9.73
CA VAL A 85 6.15 2.71 -8.50
C VAL A 85 5.10 1.67 -8.84
N ARG A 86 5.21 0.50 -8.22
CA ARG A 86 4.13 -0.49 -8.09
C ARG A 86 3.74 -0.61 -6.63
N LEU A 87 2.57 -0.10 -6.27
CA LEU A 87 2.00 -0.26 -4.94
C LEU A 87 0.98 -1.40 -4.98
N THR A 88 1.15 -2.40 -4.12
CA THR A 88 0.21 -3.51 -3.95
C THR A 88 -0.39 -3.46 -2.56
N VAL A 89 -1.72 -3.46 -2.48
CA VAL A 89 -2.49 -3.60 -1.25
C VAL A 89 -3.22 -4.93 -1.33
N THR A 90 -3.00 -5.82 -0.37
CA THR A 90 -3.62 -7.15 -0.30
C THR A 90 -4.47 -7.24 0.96
N ASP A 91 -5.75 -7.56 0.79
CA ASP A 91 -6.61 -8.01 1.88
C ASP A 91 -6.24 -9.46 2.20
N THR A 92 -5.54 -9.68 3.32
CA THR A 92 -5.04 -11.02 3.64
C THR A 92 -6.15 -11.97 4.08
N GLN A 93 -7.31 -11.46 4.49
CA GLN A 93 -8.44 -12.30 4.91
C GLN A 93 -9.15 -12.93 3.71
N GLU A 94 -9.41 -12.14 2.67
CA GLU A 94 -10.13 -12.59 1.47
C GLU A 94 -9.22 -12.96 0.29
N GLY A 95 -7.92 -12.65 0.39
CA GLY A 95 -6.94 -12.89 -0.67
C GLY A 95 -7.05 -11.93 -1.88
N ALA A 96 -7.90 -10.90 -1.79
CA ALA A 96 -8.07 -9.88 -2.82
C ALA A 96 -6.88 -8.90 -2.83
N ALA A 97 -6.51 -8.40 -4.01
CA ALA A 97 -5.43 -7.41 -4.13
C ALA A 97 -5.77 -6.28 -5.09
N ARG A 98 -5.37 -5.06 -4.73
CA ARG A 98 -5.35 -3.87 -5.59
C ARG A 98 -3.92 -3.47 -5.89
N ARG A 99 -3.68 -3.07 -7.13
CA ARG A 99 -2.36 -2.65 -7.62
C ARG A 99 -2.47 -1.28 -8.27
N TYR A 100 -1.63 -0.37 -7.83
CA TYR A 100 -1.54 0.98 -8.36
C TYR A 100 -0.16 1.17 -8.96
N PHE A 101 -0.12 1.84 -10.12
CA PHE A 101 1.10 2.00 -10.89
C PHE A 101 1.35 3.46 -11.21
N ASN A 102 2.57 3.92 -10.95
CA ASN A 102 3.09 5.17 -11.46
C ASN A 102 4.23 4.88 -12.46
N PRO A 103 4.14 5.33 -13.71
CA PRO A 103 5.24 5.16 -14.67
C PRO A 103 6.42 6.08 -14.35
N SER A 104 7.63 5.66 -14.73
CA SER A 104 8.85 6.48 -14.57
C SER A 104 8.74 7.82 -15.30
N GLY A 105 9.26 8.88 -14.68
CA GLY A 105 9.28 10.23 -15.23
C GLY A 105 7.96 10.99 -15.10
N LYS A 106 6.97 10.44 -14.36
CA LYS A 106 5.69 11.10 -14.07
C LYS A 106 5.55 11.28 -12.56
N ALA A 107 5.13 12.47 -12.13
CA ALA A 107 4.76 12.69 -10.75
C ALA A 107 3.67 11.70 -10.33
N PHE A 108 3.80 11.12 -9.14
CA PHE A 108 2.84 10.17 -8.62
C PHE A 108 1.44 10.80 -8.57
N THR A 109 0.50 10.23 -9.32
CA THR A 109 -0.89 10.70 -9.31
C THR A 109 -1.59 10.16 -8.06
N PRO A 110 -2.20 11.02 -7.22
CA PRO A 110 -2.87 10.56 -6.01
C PRO A 110 -3.96 9.52 -6.30
N VAL A 111 -3.97 8.46 -5.48
CA VAL A 111 -4.97 7.40 -5.48
C VAL A 111 -6.04 7.75 -4.44
N GLN A 112 -7.30 7.68 -4.85
CA GLN A 112 -8.49 7.87 -4.01
C GLN A 112 -9.50 6.77 -4.35
N ASP A 113 -9.12 5.51 -4.13
CA ASP A 113 -9.96 4.36 -4.46
C ASP A 113 -10.91 4.07 -3.29
N VAL A 114 -12.10 4.68 -3.34
CA VAL A 114 -13.18 4.51 -2.36
C VAL A 114 -14.01 3.24 -2.59
N ALA A 115 -13.63 2.39 -3.55
CA ALA A 115 -14.26 1.10 -3.79
C ALA A 115 -13.22 -0.04 -3.82
N ALA A 116 -12.09 0.16 -3.15
CA ALA A 116 -10.93 -0.71 -3.29
C ALA A 116 -11.25 -2.16 -2.89
N PHE A 117 -11.93 -2.40 -1.78
CA PHE A 117 -12.32 -3.76 -1.39
C PHE A 117 -13.76 -3.83 -0.88
N ALA A 118 -14.61 -4.57 -1.59
CA ALA A 118 -15.96 -4.93 -1.17
C ALA A 118 -15.94 -6.21 -0.30
N THR A 119 -15.07 -6.22 0.70
CA THR A 119 -14.77 -7.38 1.56
C THR A 119 -15.13 -7.12 3.02
N CYS A 120 -16.06 -6.21 3.27
CA CYS A 120 -16.52 -5.90 4.61
C CYS A 120 -17.03 -7.14 5.35
N PRO A 121 -16.86 -7.20 6.69
CA PRO A 121 -17.40 -8.28 7.51
C PRO A 121 -18.93 -8.44 7.39
#